data_AF-A0A949I116-F1
#
_entry.id   AF-A0A949I116-F1
#
_cell.length_a   1.000
_cell.length_b   1.000
_cell.length_c   1.000
_cell.angle_alpha   90.00
_cell.angle_beta   90.00
_cell.angle_gamma   90.00
#
_symmetry.space_group_name_H-M   'P 1'
#
loop_
_entity.id
_entity.type
_entity.pdbx_description
1 polymer ?
#
loop_
_entity_poly.entity_id
_entity_poly.type
_entity_poly.pdbx_seq_one_letter_code
_entity_poly.pdbx_strand_id
1 'polypeptide(L)'
;MLQTLTMSNSKEASSRIKINKLLEESGWRFEDSGKNKANIQLEPGVKYPELGDDFEHNIHGFIDFLLLDKDGRALVVVEAKRESIDPLSAKEQARNYARTVNAR
;
A
#
# COMPACT_ATOMS: atom_id res chain seq x y z
N MET A 1 29.40 -12.28 4.09
CA MET A 1 28.66 -11.01 4.18
C MET A 1 27.82 -10.92 2.92
N LEU A 2 26.56 -11.38 2.96
CA LEU A 2 25.66 -11.30 1.80
C LEU A 2 25.11 -9.89 1.74
N GLN A 3 25.65 -9.06 0.84
CA GLN A 3 24.96 -7.86 0.39
C GLN A 3 23.96 -8.30 -0.68
N THR A 4 22.69 -8.38 -0.29
CA THR A 4 21.57 -8.50 -1.22
C THR A 4 21.50 -7.21 -2.04
N LEU A 5 21.89 -7.27 -3.31
CA LEU A 5 21.69 -6.19 -4.28
C LEU A 5 20.20 -6.11 -4.63
N THR A 6 19.40 -5.48 -3.78
CA THR A 6 18.08 -4.99 -4.18
C THR A 6 18.31 -3.78 -5.08
N MET A 7 18.16 -3.93 -6.40
CA MET A 7 18.05 -2.79 -7.31
C MET A 7 16.90 -1.91 -6.80
N SER A 8 17.24 -0.79 -6.17
CA SER A 8 16.25 0.14 -5.65
C SER A 8 15.38 0.62 -6.80
N ASN A 9 14.09 0.34 -6.75
CA ASN A 9 13.10 0.83 -7.68
C ASN A 9 12.89 2.35 -7.44
N SER A 10 13.90 3.16 -7.71
CA SER A 10 14.05 4.57 -7.31
C SER A 10 12.79 5.40 -7.58
N LYS A 11 12.07 5.11 -8.67
CA LYS A 11 10.82 5.78 -9.03
C LYS A 11 9.66 5.43 -8.09
N GLU A 12 9.52 4.17 -7.70
CA GLU A 12 8.45 3.75 -6.79
C GLU A 12 8.70 4.22 -5.36
N ALA A 13 9.95 4.15 -4.89
CA ALA A 13 10.35 4.75 -3.62
C ALA A 13 10.06 6.27 -3.60
N SER A 14 10.32 6.96 -4.71
CA SER A 14 9.98 8.38 -4.85
C SER A 14 8.47 8.63 -4.83
N SER A 15 7.68 7.78 -5.50
CA SER A 15 6.21 7.81 -5.45
C SER A 15 5.69 7.64 -4.02
N ARG A 16 6.25 6.68 -3.25
CA ARG A 16 5.90 6.45 -1.85
C ARG A 16 6.17 7.68 -0.99
N ILE A 17 7.34 8.31 -1.13
CA ILE A 17 7.68 9.55 -0.39
C ILE A 17 6.68 10.67 -0.72
N LYS A 18 6.29 10.82 -1.99
CA LYS A 18 5.30 11.81 -2.40
C LYS A 18 3.93 11.53 -1.80
N ILE A 19 3.50 10.27 -1.80
CA ILE A 19 2.24 9.84 -1.20
C ILE A 19 2.24 10.10 0.31
N ASN A 20 3.34 9.83 1.02
CA ASN A 20 3.45 10.12 2.46
C ASN A 20 3.15 11.58 2.77
N LYS A 21 3.80 12.50 2.05
CA LYS A 21 3.57 13.94 2.23
C LYS A 21 2.11 14.32 1.98
N LEU A 22 1.51 13.83 0.89
CA LEU A 22 0.11 14.12 0.55
C LEU A 22 -0.87 13.56 1.59
N LEU A 23 -0.58 12.39 2.15
CA LEU A 23 -1.37 11.77 3.21
C LEU A 23 -1.31 12.60 4.49
N GLU A 24 -0.11 13.01 4.91
CA GLU A 24 0.10 13.89 6.08
C GLU A 24 -0.59 15.25 5.91
N GLU A 25 -0.42 15.89 4.75
CA GLU A 25 -1.09 17.15 4.39
C GLU A 25 -2.62 17.02 4.42
N SER A 26 -3.15 15.85 4.10
CA SER A 26 -4.58 15.53 4.16
C SER A 26 -5.06 15.11 5.57
N GLY A 27 -4.18 15.11 6.57
CA GLY A 27 -4.51 14.82 7.97
C GLY A 27 -4.46 13.34 8.37
N TRP A 28 -3.96 12.46 7.49
CA TRP A 28 -3.66 11.07 7.84
C TRP A 28 -2.37 10.99 8.67
N ARG A 29 -2.27 9.96 9.52
CA ARG A 29 -1.21 9.85 10.53
C ARG A 29 -0.56 8.48 10.46
N PHE A 30 0.75 8.48 10.20
CA PHE A 30 1.60 7.29 10.23
C PHE A 30 1.93 6.83 11.64
N GLU A 31 1.97 7.76 12.60
CA GLU A 31 2.35 7.49 13.98
C GLU A 31 1.33 8.09 14.96
N ASP A 32 1.32 7.55 16.18
CA ASP A 32 0.57 8.13 17.29
C ASP A 32 1.15 9.50 17.66
N SER A 33 0.27 10.50 17.81
CA SER A 33 0.64 11.84 18.26
C SER A 33 -0.21 12.25 19.45
N GLY A 34 0.31 12.02 20.65
CA GLY A 34 -0.30 12.38 21.92
C GLY A 34 -1.74 11.87 22.08
N LYS A 35 -2.71 12.71 21.71
CA LYS A 35 -4.15 12.41 21.78
C LYS A 35 -4.70 11.64 20.57
N ASN A 36 -4.02 11.70 19.44
CA ASN A 36 -4.49 11.09 18.19
C ASN A 36 -3.70 9.82 17.88
N LYS A 37 -4.40 8.74 17.53
CA LYS A 37 -3.78 7.49 17.08
C LYS A 37 -3.42 7.54 15.59
N ALA A 38 -2.41 6.76 15.21
CA ALA A 38 -2.13 6.45 13.82
C ALA A 38 -3.39 5.86 13.16
N ASN A 39 -3.63 6.24 11.91
CA ASN A 39 -4.76 5.74 11.11
C ASN A 39 -4.33 5.33 9.70
N ILE A 40 -3.04 5.02 9.55
CA ILE A 40 -2.46 4.36 8.38
C ILE A 40 -1.79 3.07 8.86
N GLN A 41 -2.05 1.96 8.17
CA GLN A 41 -1.26 0.74 8.27
C GLN A 41 -0.40 0.60 7.02
N LEU A 42 0.91 0.39 7.21
CA LEU A 42 1.87 0.14 6.14
C LEU A 42 2.05 -1.35 5.96
N GLU A 43 2.07 -1.79 4.70
CA GLU A 43 2.34 -3.17 4.32
C GLU A 43 1.53 -4.22 5.10
N PRO A 44 0.21 -4.03 5.38
CA PRO A 44 -0.56 -5.12 5.94
C PRO A 44 -0.61 -6.25 4.91
N GLY A 45 -0.12 -7.41 5.31
CA GLY A 45 -0.12 -8.60 4.48
C GLY A 45 -1.54 -9.07 4.19
N VAL A 46 -1.84 -9.36 2.93
CA VAL A 46 -3.08 -10.02 2.53
C VAL A 46 -2.79 -11.43 2.03
N LYS A 47 -3.67 -12.36 2.40
CA LYS A 47 -3.64 -13.72 1.86
C LYS A 47 -4.46 -13.76 0.58
N TYR A 48 -3.83 -14.10 -0.54
CA TYR A 48 -4.50 -14.31 -1.81
C TYR A 48 -4.69 -15.81 -2.09
N PRO A 49 -5.80 -16.20 -2.74
CA PRO A 49 -5.82 -17.34 -3.64
C PRO A 49 -5.32 -16.87 -5.02
N GLU A 50 -4.11 -17.31 -5.39
CA GLU A 50 -3.48 -17.30 -6.73
C GLU A 50 -3.77 -16.08 -7.63
N LEU A 51 -2.87 -15.10 -7.62
CA LEU A 51 -2.73 -14.15 -8.73
C LEU A 51 -1.85 -14.83 -9.80
N GLY A 52 -2.41 -15.02 -11.00
CA GLY A 52 -1.78 -15.71 -12.12
C GLY A 52 -0.51 -15.05 -12.67
N ASP A 53 0.10 -15.75 -13.62
CA ASP A 53 1.51 -15.69 -14.08
C ASP A 53 2.09 -14.31 -14.51
N ASP A 54 1.30 -13.25 -14.60
CA ASP A 54 1.76 -11.95 -15.13
C ASP A 54 2.29 -10.96 -14.06
N PHE A 55 2.26 -11.31 -12.78
CA PHE A 55 2.66 -10.39 -11.71
C PHE A 55 3.52 -11.10 -10.67
N GLU A 56 4.84 -11.14 -10.92
CA GLU A 56 5.92 -11.48 -9.98
C GLU A 56 5.50 -12.33 -8.76
N HIS A 57 5.35 -13.64 -9.01
CA HIS A 57 5.24 -14.77 -8.06
C HIS A 57 5.33 -14.47 -6.56
N ASN A 58 4.36 -13.78 -5.98
CA ASN A 58 4.21 -13.66 -4.54
C ASN A 58 2.82 -14.13 -4.11
N ILE A 59 2.81 -15.26 -3.42
CA ILE A 59 1.64 -15.88 -2.76
C ILE A 59 1.07 -14.95 -1.66
N HIS A 60 1.81 -13.90 -1.31
CA HIS A 60 1.47 -12.87 -0.33
C HIS A 60 1.62 -11.49 -0.96
N GLY A 61 0.52 -10.74 -1.04
CA GLY A 61 0.55 -9.33 -1.43
C GLY A 61 0.64 -8.44 -0.18
N PHE A 62 1.26 -7.28 -0.33
CA PHE A 62 1.26 -6.22 0.69
C PHE A 62 0.54 -5.02 0.11
N ILE A 63 -0.29 -4.38 0.93
CA ILE A 63 -0.90 -3.10 0.61
C ILE A 63 0.08 -2.00 0.99
N ASP A 64 0.36 -1.06 0.11
CA ASP A 64 1.33 0.00 0.45
C ASP A 64 0.83 0.89 1.61
N PHE A 65 -0.43 1.33 1.52
CA PHE A 65 -1.09 2.08 2.58
C PHE A 65 -2.55 1.67 2.73
N LEU A 66 -2.91 1.20 3.92
CA LEU A 66 -4.29 0.96 4.32
C LEU A 66 -4.74 2.07 5.25
N LEU A 67 -5.67 2.89 4.78
CA LEU A 67 -6.24 4.00 5.53
C LEU A 67 -7.42 3.51 6.38
N LEU A 68 -7.42 3.86 7.66
CA LEU A 68 -8.41 3.40 8.63
C LEU A 68 -9.40 4.49 9.03
N ASP A 69 -10.66 4.11 9.20
CA ASP A 69 -11.67 4.99 9.80
C ASP A 69 -11.38 5.26 11.28
N LYS A 70 -12.21 6.12 11.90
CA LYS A 70 -12.11 6.47 13.33
C LYS A 70 -12.25 5.27 14.29
N ASP A 71 -12.82 4.16 13.82
CA ASP A 71 -13.04 2.93 14.58
C ASP A 71 -11.97 1.87 14.26
N GLY A 72 -10.93 2.24 13.48
CA GLY A 72 -9.83 1.35 13.10
C GLY A 72 -10.16 0.37 11.97
N ARG A 73 -11.25 0.59 11.23
CA ARG A 73 -11.68 -0.28 10.13
C ARG A 73 -11.10 0.18 8.80
N ALA A 74 -10.80 -0.77 7.92
CA ALA A 74 -10.33 -0.49 6.56
C ALA A 74 -11.31 0.42 5.81
N LEU A 75 -10.81 1.53 5.28
CA LEU A 75 -11.58 2.50 4.49
C LEU A 75 -11.04 2.61 3.06
N VAL A 76 -9.72 2.79 2.90
CA VAL A 76 -9.10 3.00 1.58
C VAL A 76 -7.80 2.22 1.46
N VAL A 77 -7.58 1.65 0.28
CA VAL A 77 -6.29 1.08 -0.13
C VAL A 77 -5.62 2.04 -1.11
N VAL A 78 -4.37 2.39 -0.83
CA VAL A 78 -3.53 3.21 -1.73
C VAL A 78 -2.31 2.39 -2.13
N GLU A 79 -2.04 2.31 -3.44
CA GLU A 79 -0.90 1.62 -4.04
C GLU A 79 0.03 2.65 -4.68
N ALA A 80 1.32 2.59 -4.34
CA ALA A 80 2.37 3.34 -5.00
C ALA A 80 2.83 2.55 -6.23
N LYS A 81 2.75 3.16 -7.41
CA LYS A 81 3.32 2.60 -8.63
C LYS A 81 4.27 3.60 -9.29
N ARG A 82 5.17 3.07 -10.12
CA ARG A 82 5.93 3.90 -11.07
C ARG A 82 4.97 4.39 -12.17
N GLU A 83 5.22 5.57 -12.71
CA GLU A 83 4.37 6.20 -13.75
C GLU A 83 4.23 5.37 -15.03
N SER A 84 5.18 4.47 -15.30
CA SER A 84 5.18 3.63 -16.48
C SER A 84 4.32 2.36 -16.36
N ILE A 85 3.61 2.15 -15.24
CA ILE A 85 2.69 1.02 -15.07
C ILE A 85 1.31 1.41 -15.61
N ASP A 86 0.69 0.48 -16.32
CA ASP A 86 -0.66 0.65 -16.84
C ASP A 86 -1.66 0.94 -15.69
N PRO A 87 -2.43 2.05 -15.77
CA PRO A 87 -3.38 2.41 -14.72
C PRO A 87 -4.49 1.39 -14.48
N LEU A 88 -4.89 0.60 -15.48
CA LEU A 88 -5.95 -0.41 -15.32
C LEU A 88 -5.45 -1.57 -14.48
N SER A 89 -4.26 -2.10 -14.78
CA SER A 89 -3.65 -3.19 -14.00
C SER A 89 -3.47 -2.80 -12.53
N ALA A 90 -3.00 -1.58 -12.26
CA ALA A 90 -2.89 -1.05 -10.90
C ALA A 90 -4.25 -0.93 -10.19
N LYS A 91 -5.29 -0.50 -10.92
CA LYS A 91 -6.66 -0.39 -10.40
C LYS A 91 -7.26 -1.75 -10.05
N GLU A 92 -7.00 -2.79 -10.84
CA GLU A 92 -7.52 -4.13 -10.56
C GLU A 92 -6.90 -4.72 -9.30
N GLN A 93 -5.60 -4.52 -9.09
CA GLN A 93 -4.90 -4.92 -7.88
C GLN A 93 -5.45 -4.20 -6.64
N ALA A 94 -5.55 -2.86 -6.68
CA ALA A 94 -6.09 -2.08 -5.55
C ALA A 94 -7.52 -2.51 -5.19
N ARG A 95 -8.35 -2.82 -6.21
CA ARG A 95 -9.71 -3.33 -6.02
C ARG A 95 -9.73 -4.70 -5.35
N ASN A 96 -8.80 -5.59 -5.71
CA ASN A 96 -8.70 -6.91 -5.08
C ASN A 96 -8.26 -6.78 -3.62
N TYR A 97 -7.27 -5.92 -3.32
CA TYR A 97 -6.88 -5.61 -1.95
C TYR A 97 -8.04 -5.09 -1.11
N ALA A 98 -8.77 -4.08 -1.62
CA ALA A 98 -9.91 -3.49 -0.94
C ALA A 98 -10.98 -4.55 -0.58
N ARG A 99 -11.25 -5.50 -1.48
CA ARG A 99 -12.17 -6.63 -1.22
C ARG A 99 -11.63 -7.55 -0.13
N THR A 100 -10.36 -7.93 -0.17
CA THR A 100 -9.76 -8.85 0.81
C THR A 100 -9.77 -8.28 2.22
N VAL A 101 -9.57 -6.97 2.38
CA VAL A 101 -9.60 -6.29 3.69
C VAL A 101 -11.00 -5.79 4.09
N ASN A 102 -12.03 -6.05 3.27
CA ASN A 102 -13.37 -5.52 3.45
C ASN A 102 -13.40 -4.00 3.66
N ALA A 103 -12.62 -3.27 2.87
CA ALA A 103 -12.69 -1.81 2.83
C ALA A 103 -14.11 -1.38 2.40
N ARG A 104 -14.66 -0.37 3.10
CA ARG A 104 -16.07 0.00 3.02
C ARG A 104 -16.30 1.35 2.36
#